data_AF-A0A7V9ZNT9-F1
#
_entry.id   AF-A0A7V9ZNT9-F1
#
_cell.length_a   1.000
_cell.length_b   1.000
_cell.length_c   1.000
_cell.angle_alpha   90.00
_cell.angle_beta   90.00
_cell.angle_gamma   90.00
#
_symmetry.space_group_name_H-M   'P 1'
#
loop_
_entity.id
_entity.type
_entity.pdbx_description
1 polymer ?
#
loop_
_entity_poly.entity_id
_entity_poly.type
_entity_poly.pdbx_seq_one_letter_code
_entity_poly.pdbx_strand_id
1 'polypeptide(L)'
;RAVEGREARHAMDKALARVEAAYQNIDTFEIGITDVDHYFEYLGGVTKAVEMRAEKRPAVYLSDTLTREVKIRSIEETVRLETRAKTLNPKWYEGMLKHGFRGVAEIESHISNTFGWSATADAVDDWVYTEVANTFVLDEKMLDRLRHLNPHSARSLVGRLLEAQGRGFWAAEQHVLDRLREIFAGLEDQLEGIA
;
A
#
# COMPACT_ATOMS: atom_id res chain seq x y z
N ARG A 1 -30.55 23.65 -12.54
CA ARG A 1 -30.53 22.72 -13.69
C ARG A 1 -30.29 21.34 -13.10
N ALA A 2 -31.35 20.53 -12.94
CA ALA A 2 -31.31 19.32 -12.12
C ALA A 2 -30.64 18.16 -12.87
N VAL A 3 -29.31 18.07 -12.79
CA VAL A 3 -28.59 16.82 -12.98
C VAL A 3 -28.30 16.29 -11.57
N GLU A 4 -29.34 15.78 -10.90
CA GLU A 4 -29.17 15.12 -9.61
C GLU A 4 -28.79 13.66 -9.87
N GLY A 5 -27.50 13.33 -9.75
CA GLY A 5 -27.00 11.96 -9.57
C GLY A 5 -27.45 10.89 -10.56
N ARG A 6 -27.98 11.24 -11.74
CA ARG A 6 -28.47 10.27 -12.73
C ARG A 6 -27.29 9.50 -13.34
N GLU A 7 -27.47 8.20 -13.53
CA GLU A 7 -26.47 7.37 -14.18
C GLU A 7 -26.11 7.90 -15.57
N ALA A 8 -24.81 8.07 -15.83
CA ALA A 8 -24.30 8.60 -17.09
C ALA A 8 -23.04 7.84 -17.57
N ARG A 9 -23.06 6.50 -17.49
CA ARG A 9 -21.91 5.63 -17.80
C ARG A 9 -21.26 5.93 -19.15
N HIS A 10 -22.05 6.06 -20.22
CA HIS A 10 -21.52 6.37 -21.57
C HIS A 10 -20.80 7.72 -21.64
N ALA A 11 -21.30 8.73 -20.93
CA ALA A 11 -20.64 10.04 -20.88
C ALA A 11 -19.35 9.96 -20.07
N MET A 12 -19.35 9.21 -18.96
CA MET A 12 -18.17 8.98 -18.13
C MET A 12 -17.08 8.22 -18.89
N ASP A 13 -17.42 7.12 -19.59
CA ASP A 13 -16.46 6.35 -20.38
C ASP A 13 -15.79 7.22 -21.46
N LYS A 14 -16.57 8.06 -22.16
CA LYS A 14 -16.05 9.03 -23.14
C LYS A 14 -15.15 10.10 -22.53
N ALA A 15 -15.41 10.52 -21.30
CA ALA A 15 -14.58 11.49 -20.60
C ALA A 15 -13.26 10.83 -20.16
N LEU A 16 -13.32 9.66 -19.54
CA LEU A 16 -12.15 8.92 -19.05
C LEU A 16 -11.20 8.53 -20.19
N ALA A 17 -11.72 8.17 -21.37
CA ALA A 17 -10.90 7.84 -22.54
C ALA A 17 -10.02 9.00 -23.06
N ARG A 18 -10.22 10.23 -22.57
CA ARG A 18 -9.45 11.43 -22.95
C ARG A 18 -8.50 11.91 -21.86
N VAL A 19 -8.48 11.26 -20.70
CA VAL A 19 -7.67 11.69 -19.57
C VAL A 19 -6.22 11.29 -19.80
N GLU A 20 -5.33 12.29 -19.80
CA GLU A 20 -3.88 12.08 -19.91
C GLU A 20 -3.17 12.11 -18.55
N ALA A 21 -3.80 12.75 -17.55
CA ALA A 21 -3.29 12.82 -16.19
C ALA A 21 -4.41 12.72 -15.14
N ALA A 22 -4.14 11.98 -14.07
CA ALA A 22 -4.97 11.91 -12.86
C ALA A 22 -4.25 12.62 -11.70
N TYR A 23 -5.02 13.23 -10.79
CA TYR A 23 -4.45 14.09 -9.77
C TYR A 23 -5.30 14.11 -8.49
N GLN A 24 -4.63 14.13 -7.34
CA GLN A 24 -5.25 14.40 -6.03
C GLN A 24 -4.33 15.29 -5.18
N ASN A 25 -4.91 16.15 -4.33
CA ASN A 25 -4.13 16.90 -3.34
C ASN A 25 -3.94 16.03 -2.09
N ILE A 26 -2.79 16.14 -1.42
CA ILE A 26 -2.58 15.61 -0.07
C ILE A 26 -3.05 16.67 0.92
N ASP A 27 -4.02 16.29 1.75
CA ASP A 27 -4.78 17.23 2.57
C ASP A 27 -4.18 17.49 3.96
N THR A 28 -3.36 16.58 4.50
CA THR A 28 -2.80 16.71 5.85
C THR A 28 -1.39 16.13 5.99
N PHE A 29 -0.65 16.53 7.02
CA PHE A 29 0.66 15.95 7.35
C PHE A 29 0.51 14.57 8.02
N GLU A 30 -0.57 14.38 8.75
CA GLU A 30 -0.83 13.18 9.52
C GLU A 30 -1.31 12.04 8.61
N ILE A 31 -2.21 12.33 7.68
CA ILE A 31 -2.84 11.37 6.77
C ILE A 31 -2.22 11.49 5.39
N GLY A 32 -1.29 10.58 5.10
CA GLY A 32 -0.70 10.36 3.79
C GLY A 32 -1.42 9.29 2.98
N ILE A 33 -0.87 9.01 1.81
CA ILE A 33 -1.43 8.09 0.81
C ILE A 33 -1.36 6.62 1.21
N THR A 34 -0.57 6.28 2.23
CA THR A 34 -0.48 4.92 2.79
C THR A 34 -1.16 4.80 4.16
N ASP A 35 -1.60 5.89 4.79
CA ASP A 35 -2.28 5.85 6.09
C ASP A 35 -3.76 5.43 5.94
N VAL A 36 -4.39 5.80 4.82
CA VAL A 36 -5.80 5.47 4.53
C VAL A 36 -5.96 4.90 3.12
N ASP A 37 -7.01 4.11 2.96
CA ASP A 37 -7.36 3.44 1.71
C ASP A 37 -8.01 4.35 0.67
N HIS A 38 -8.71 5.39 1.11
CA HIS A 38 -9.44 6.31 0.23
C HIS A 38 -8.57 6.85 -0.92
N TYR A 39 -7.28 7.15 -0.71
CA TYR A 39 -6.47 7.67 -1.81
C TYR A 39 -6.32 6.67 -2.97
N PHE A 40 -6.03 5.39 -2.70
CA PHE A 40 -5.95 4.40 -3.78
C PHE A 40 -7.34 3.99 -4.28
N GLU A 41 -8.38 4.07 -3.45
CA GLU A 41 -9.77 3.87 -3.86
C GLU A 41 -10.19 4.90 -4.93
N TYR A 42 -9.96 6.19 -4.67
CA TYR A 42 -10.38 7.28 -5.54
C TYR A 42 -9.37 7.56 -6.65
N LEU A 43 -8.15 8.01 -6.32
CA LEU A 43 -7.14 8.35 -7.33
C LEU A 43 -6.66 7.11 -8.07
N GLY A 44 -6.38 6.03 -7.34
CA GLY A 44 -6.03 4.75 -7.94
C GLY A 44 -7.18 4.18 -8.76
N GLY A 45 -8.41 4.16 -8.24
CA GLY A 45 -9.59 3.68 -8.97
C GLY A 45 -9.85 4.45 -10.26
N VAL A 46 -9.75 5.79 -10.24
CA VAL A 46 -9.82 6.62 -11.46
C VAL A 46 -8.67 6.31 -12.40
N THR A 47 -7.44 6.16 -11.89
CA THR A 47 -6.27 5.80 -12.70
C THR A 47 -6.53 4.50 -13.46
N LYS A 48 -7.00 3.46 -12.76
CA LYS A 48 -7.30 2.17 -13.40
C LYS A 48 -8.45 2.27 -14.40
N ALA A 49 -9.49 3.03 -14.07
CA ALA A 49 -10.61 3.24 -14.97
C ALA A 49 -10.19 3.97 -16.26
N VAL A 50 -9.32 4.98 -16.15
CA VAL A 50 -8.72 5.66 -17.31
C VAL A 50 -7.87 4.68 -18.11
N GLU A 51 -6.97 3.93 -17.47
CA GLU A 51 -6.11 2.94 -18.15
C GLU A 51 -6.94 1.94 -18.97
N MET A 52 -8.04 1.43 -18.41
CA MET A 52 -8.93 0.51 -19.10
C MET A 52 -9.71 1.13 -20.28
N ARG A 53 -9.90 2.44 -20.31
CA ARG A 53 -10.70 3.13 -21.35
C ARG A 53 -9.84 3.80 -22.42
N ALA A 54 -8.68 4.31 -22.03
CA ALA A 54 -7.70 4.93 -22.89
C ALA A 54 -6.65 3.93 -23.42
N GLU A 55 -6.67 2.68 -22.93
CA GLU A 55 -5.68 1.64 -23.22
C GLU A 55 -4.23 2.06 -22.88
N LYS A 56 -4.10 3.08 -22.04
CA LYS A 56 -2.84 3.68 -21.62
C LYS A 56 -3.00 4.25 -20.23
N ARG A 57 -2.06 3.93 -19.35
CA ARG A 57 -1.99 4.49 -18.00
C ARG A 57 -1.75 6.01 -18.08
N PRO A 58 -2.59 6.85 -17.44
CA PRO A 58 -2.34 8.29 -17.40
C PRO A 58 -1.15 8.60 -16.48
N ALA A 59 -0.56 9.78 -16.62
CA ALA A 59 0.37 10.27 -15.61
C ALA A 59 -0.38 10.55 -14.30
N VAL A 60 0.13 10.08 -13.16
CA VAL A 60 -0.56 10.23 -11.87
C VAL A 60 0.28 11.13 -10.97
N TYR A 61 -0.34 12.21 -10.50
CA TYR A 61 0.33 13.22 -9.71
C TYR A 61 -0.37 13.47 -8.38
N LEU A 62 0.41 13.84 -7.39
CA LEU A 62 -0.11 14.38 -6.14
C LEU A 62 0.53 15.73 -5.86
N SER A 63 -0.27 16.65 -5.33
CA SER A 63 0.27 17.88 -4.75
C SER A 63 0.38 17.77 -3.25
N ASP A 64 1.50 18.25 -2.74
CA ASP A 64 1.77 18.48 -1.35
C ASP A 64 1.78 20.00 -1.16
N THR A 65 0.68 20.51 -0.61
CA THR A 65 0.46 21.93 -0.32
C THR A 65 0.68 22.25 1.16
N LEU A 66 1.24 21.31 1.92
CA LEU A 66 1.33 21.40 3.38
C LEU A 66 2.46 22.34 3.81
N THR A 67 3.45 22.52 2.94
CA THR A 67 4.52 23.52 3.13
C THR A 67 4.27 24.78 2.30
N ARG A 68 5.02 25.85 2.58
CA ARG A 68 4.93 27.12 1.82
C ARG A 68 5.19 26.94 0.33
N GLU A 69 6.01 25.97 -0.04
CA GLU A 69 6.28 25.61 -1.44
C GLU A 69 5.39 24.43 -1.83
N VAL A 70 4.48 24.65 -2.78
CA VAL A 70 3.67 23.59 -3.35
C VAL A 70 4.56 22.67 -4.17
N LYS A 71 4.55 21.38 -3.85
CA LYS A 71 5.31 20.36 -4.57
C LYS A 71 4.35 19.42 -5.27
N ILE A 72 4.53 19.24 -6.57
CA ILE A 72 3.81 18.23 -7.35
C ILE A 72 4.78 17.11 -7.63
N ARG A 73 4.42 15.89 -7.24
CA ARG A 73 5.23 14.67 -7.39
C ARG A 73 4.45 13.62 -8.16
N SER A 74 5.14 12.69 -8.80
CA SER A 74 4.48 11.50 -9.31
C SER A 74 3.97 10.62 -8.15
N ILE A 75 3.01 9.73 -8.41
CA ILE A 75 2.57 8.76 -7.43
C ILE A 75 3.73 7.88 -6.94
N GLU A 76 4.61 7.43 -7.83
CA GLU A 76 5.76 6.59 -7.47
C GLU A 76 6.73 7.33 -6.56
N GLU A 77 7.01 8.61 -6.85
CA GLU A 77 7.83 9.45 -5.97
C GLU A 77 7.21 9.62 -4.59
N THR A 78 5.89 9.75 -4.53
CA THR A 78 5.13 9.92 -3.29
C THR A 78 5.12 8.62 -2.48
N VAL A 79 4.87 7.48 -3.11
CA VAL A 79 4.95 6.15 -2.47
C VAL A 79 6.35 5.93 -1.92
N ARG A 80 7.42 6.15 -2.71
CA ARG A 80 8.80 6.02 -2.23
C ARG A 80 9.09 6.92 -1.03
N LEU A 81 8.60 8.17 -1.06
CA LEU A 81 8.79 9.12 0.04
C LEU A 81 8.10 8.62 1.31
N GLU A 82 6.84 8.21 1.22
CA GLU A 82 6.09 7.72 2.37
C GLU A 82 6.66 6.42 2.93
N THR A 83 7.03 5.49 2.07
CA THR A 83 7.70 4.25 2.49
C THR A 83 8.96 4.57 3.30
N ARG A 84 9.81 5.50 2.84
CA ARG A 84 11.04 5.88 3.56
C ARG A 84 10.80 6.72 4.81
N ALA A 85 9.75 7.53 4.83
CA ALA A 85 9.44 8.42 5.93
C ALA A 85 8.63 7.73 7.05
N LYS A 86 7.85 6.70 6.71
CA LYS A 86 6.96 5.96 7.61
C LYS A 86 7.31 4.47 7.65
N THR A 87 6.77 3.64 6.75
CA THR A 87 6.80 2.17 6.85
C THR A 87 8.19 1.60 7.12
N LEU A 88 9.23 2.06 6.42
CA LEU A 88 10.61 1.62 6.58
C LEU A 88 11.49 2.58 7.39
N ASN A 89 10.89 3.57 8.07
CA ASN A 89 11.60 4.44 8.99
C ASN A 89 11.63 3.82 10.40
N PRO A 90 12.81 3.49 10.94
CA PRO A 90 12.92 2.94 12.29
C PRO A 90 12.28 3.80 13.36
N LYS A 91 12.33 5.13 13.23
CA LYS A 91 11.69 6.01 14.21
C LYS A 91 10.17 5.88 14.21
N TRP A 92 9.58 5.63 13.04
CA TRP A 92 8.14 5.49 12.89
C TRP A 92 7.68 4.12 13.35
N TYR A 93 8.21 3.02 12.80
CA TYR A 93 7.74 1.68 13.17
C TYR A 93 8.10 1.33 14.61
N GLU A 94 9.25 1.75 15.14
CA GLU A 94 9.54 1.57 16.59
C GLU A 94 8.63 2.43 17.46
N GLY A 95 8.21 3.59 16.98
CA GLY A 95 7.18 4.41 17.61
C GLY A 95 5.86 3.64 17.69
N MET A 96 5.39 3.09 16.57
CA MET A 96 4.17 2.30 16.50
C MET A 96 4.22 1.09 17.42
N LEU A 97 5.31 0.32 17.39
CA LEU A 97 5.46 -0.91 18.19
C LEU A 97 5.43 -0.68 19.71
N LYS A 98 5.66 0.54 20.20
CA LYS A 98 5.43 0.89 21.62
C LYS A 98 3.96 0.82 22.02
N HIS A 99 3.04 0.91 21.06
CA HIS A 99 1.60 0.78 21.25
C HIS A 99 1.10 -0.66 21.08
N GLY A 100 2.00 -1.64 21.02
CA GLY A 100 1.69 -3.06 21.04
C GLY A 100 0.74 -3.50 19.92
N PHE A 101 -0.40 -4.08 20.29
CA PHE A 101 -1.36 -4.66 19.34
C PHE A 101 -1.77 -3.70 18.22
N ARG A 102 -2.14 -2.46 18.58
CA ARG A 102 -2.55 -1.42 17.61
C ARG A 102 -1.38 -0.90 16.78
N GLY A 103 -0.17 -0.91 17.32
CA GLY A 103 1.04 -0.54 16.59
C GLY A 103 1.34 -1.47 15.42
N VAL A 104 1.25 -2.78 15.66
CA VAL A 104 1.42 -3.78 14.59
C VAL A 104 0.30 -3.69 13.56
N ALA A 105 -0.94 -3.45 14.01
CA ALA A 105 -2.07 -3.24 13.10
C ALA A 105 -1.87 -2.02 12.19
N GLU A 106 -1.27 -0.94 12.70
CA GLU A 106 -0.95 0.24 11.91
C GLU A 106 0.12 -0.05 10.83
N ILE A 107 1.18 -0.76 11.21
CA ILE A 107 2.23 -1.19 10.27
C ILE A 107 1.63 -2.06 9.15
N GLU A 108 0.79 -3.03 9.51
CA GLU A 108 0.12 -3.89 8.53
C GLU A 108 -0.82 -3.10 7.62
N SER A 109 -1.61 -2.18 8.17
CA SER A 109 -2.49 -1.28 7.40
C SER A 109 -1.70 -0.48 6.35
N HIS A 110 -0.57 0.12 6.74
CA HIS A 110 0.30 0.84 5.81
C HIS A 110 0.80 -0.03 4.65
N ILE A 111 1.18 -1.28 4.93
CA ILE A 111 1.65 -2.23 3.91
C ILE A 111 0.48 -2.66 3.01
N SER A 112 -0.69 -2.91 3.59
CA SER A 112 -1.93 -3.23 2.87
C SER A 112 -2.39 -2.10 1.95
N ASN A 113 -2.26 -0.84 2.39
CA ASN A 113 -2.56 0.34 1.58
C ASN A 113 -1.50 0.56 0.48
N THR A 114 -0.23 0.30 0.78
CA THR A 114 0.84 0.28 -0.23
C THR A 114 0.51 -0.71 -1.34
N PHE A 115 0.07 -1.92 -1.01
CA PHE A 115 -0.40 -2.89 -2.00
C PHE A 115 -1.58 -2.37 -2.84
N GLY A 116 -2.49 -1.60 -2.25
CA GLY A 116 -3.58 -0.94 -2.98
C GLY A 116 -3.09 -0.09 -4.14
N TRP A 117 -1.95 0.58 -3.98
CA TRP A 117 -1.30 1.36 -5.05
C TRP A 117 -0.72 0.51 -6.17
N SER A 118 -0.20 -0.69 -5.89
CA SER A 118 0.17 -1.63 -6.97
C SER A 118 -1.06 -2.05 -7.77
N ALA A 119 -2.15 -2.40 -7.08
CA ALA A 119 -3.35 -2.90 -7.72
C ALA A 119 -4.07 -1.86 -8.59
N THR A 120 -4.02 -0.59 -8.20
CA THR A 120 -4.82 0.47 -8.83
C THR A 120 -4.02 1.40 -9.74
N ALA A 121 -2.73 1.60 -9.44
CA ALA A 121 -1.91 2.58 -10.15
C ALA A 121 -0.53 2.05 -10.57
N ASP A 122 -0.21 0.77 -10.34
CA ASP A 122 1.09 0.17 -10.65
C ASP A 122 2.28 1.06 -10.20
N ALA A 123 2.16 1.57 -8.97
CA ALA A 123 2.99 2.70 -8.49
C ALA A 123 4.03 2.33 -7.42
N VAL A 124 4.12 1.05 -7.06
CA VAL A 124 5.02 0.57 -6.01
C VAL A 124 6.20 -0.12 -6.65
N ASP A 125 7.41 0.37 -6.35
CA ASP A 125 8.63 -0.27 -6.83
C ASP A 125 8.88 -1.60 -6.10
N ASP A 126 9.48 -2.56 -6.79
CA ASP A 126 9.80 -3.89 -6.27
C ASP A 126 10.58 -3.88 -4.95
N TRP A 127 11.53 -2.95 -4.81
CA TRP A 127 12.37 -2.81 -3.60
C TRP A 127 11.55 -2.54 -2.33
N VAL A 128 10.37 -1.94 -2.44
CA VAL A 128 9.51 -1.64 -1.28
C VAL A 128 9.09 -2.94 -0.61
N TYR A 129 8.62 -3.92 -1.39
CA TYR A 129 8.20 -5.22 -0.87
C TYR A 129 9.39 -6.02 -0.33
N THR A 130 10.52 -6.00 -1.03
CA THR A 130 11.76 -6.65 -0.59
C THR A 130 12.22 -6.13 0.77
N GLU A 131 12.26 -4.80 0.94
CA GLU A 131 12.70 -4.21 2.21
C GLU A 131 11.67 -4.39 3.33
N VAL A 132 10.37 -4.39 3.02
CA VAL A 132 9.31 -4.73 4.00
C VAL A 132 9.46 -6.17 4.47
N ALA A 133 9.69 -7.12 3.56
CA ALA A 133 9.92 -8.52 3.90
C ALA A 133 11.18 -8.67 4.77
N ASN A 134 12.30 -8.04 4.37
CA ASN A 134 13.55 -8.05 5.12
C ASN A 134 13.37 -7.50 6.54
N THR A 135 12.71 -6.35 6.67
CA THR A 135 12.58 -5.61 7.94
C THR A 135 11.64 -6.30 8.91
N PHE A 136 10.46 -6.73 8.44
CA PHE A 136 9.37 -7.14 9.34
C PHE A 136 9.20 -8.65 9.47
N VAL A 137 9.70 -9.43 8.51
CA VAL A 137 9.40 -10.86 8.43
C VAL A 137 10.66 -11.72 8.46
N LEU A 138 11.69 -11.37 7.69
CA LEU A 138 12.92 -12.17 7.60
C LEU A 138 13.90 -11.88 8.75
N ASP A 139 13.80 -10.72 9.40
CA ASP A 139 14.41 -10.51 10.72
C ASP A 139 13.60 -11.26 11.79
N GLU A 140 14.15 -12.38 12.26
CA GLU A 140 13.52 -13.25 13.26
C GLU A 140 13.17 -12.50 14.56
N LYS A 141 14.01 -11.54 14.99
CA LYS A 141 13.73 -10.77 16.21
C LYS A 141 12.55 -9.83 16.02
N MET A 142 12.45 -9.21 14.85
CA MET A 142 11.32 -8.36 14.52
C MET A 142 10.05 -9.20 14.40
N LEU A 143 10.09 -10.29 13.63
CA LEU A 143 8.94 -11.19 13.47
C LEU A 143 8.44 -11.73 14.81
N ASP A 144 9.35 -12.14 15.70
CA ASP A 144 9.02 -12.60 17.05
C ASP A 144 8.27 -11.55 17.87
N ARG A 145 8.69 -10.30 17.74
CA ARG A 145 8.03 -9.17 18.39
C ARG A 145 6.65 -8.91 17.76
N LEU A 146 6.54 -8.90 16.43
CA LEU A 146 5.25 -8.69 15.75
C LEU A 146 4.24 -9.76 16.14
N ARG A 147 4.62 -11.05 16.10
CA ARG A 147 3.71 -12.16 16.43
C ARG A 147 3.30 -12.18 17.90
N HIS A 148 4.16 -11.75 18.83
CA HIS A 148 3.79 -11.61 20.24
C HIS A 148 2.83 -10.44 20.49
N LEU A 149 3.04 -9.31 19.81
CA LEU A 149 2.22 -8.12 20.00
C LEU A 149 0.86 -8.23 19.31
N ASN A 150 0.82 -8.82 18.10
CA ASN A 150 -0.40 -9.03 17.34
C ASN A 150 -0.19 -10.13 16.27
N PRO A 151 -0.50 -11.40 16.58
CA PRO A 151 -0.30 -12.51 15.65
C PRO A 151 -1.21 -12.40 14.41
N HIS A 152 -2.40 -11.82 14.52
CA HIS A 152 -3.31 -11.63 13.39
C HIS A 152 -2.74 -10.67 12.35
N SER A 153 -2.23 -9.50 12.79
CA SER A 153 -1.62 -8.53 11.87
C SER A 153 -0.27 -9.02 11.33
N ALA A 154 0.52 -9.76 12.12
CA ALA A 154 1.72 -10.40 11.61
C ALA A 154 1.40 -11.38 10.46
N ARG A 155 0.39 -12.25 10.66
CA ARG A 155 -0.09 -13.18 9.62
C ARG A 155 -0.60 -12.44 8.38
N SER A 156 -1.41 -11.40 8.56
CA SER A 156 -1.95 -10.59 7.45
C SER A 156 -0.83 -9.91 6.66
N LEU A 157 0.19 -9.39 7.32
CA LEU A 157 1.37 -8.79 6.67
C LEU A 157 2.09 -9.81 5.78
N VAL A 158 2.38 -10.99 6.31
CA VAL A 158 3.04 -12.07 5.54
C VAL A 158 2.16 -12.52 4.38
N GLY A 159 0.85 -12.67 4.61
CA GLY A 159 -0.13 -12.97 3.57
C GLY A 159 -0.15 -11.92 2.46
N ARG A 160 -0.02 -10.64 2.81
CA ARG A 160 0.02 -9.53 1.85
C ARG A 160 1.26 -9.56 0.97
N LEU A 161 2.43 -9.92 1.52
CA LEU A 161 3.66 -10.10 0.74
C LEU A 161 3.53 -11.29 -0.23
N LEU A 162 2.97 -12.41 0.22
CA LEU A 162 2.68 -13.56 -0.65
C LEU A 162 1.70 -13.18 -1.76
N GLU A 163 0.67 -12.39 -1.44
CA GLU A 163 -0.30 -11.91 -2.42
C GLU A 163 0.33 -10.94 -3.43
N ALA A 164 1.21 -10.03 -2.97
CA ALA A 164 1.94 -9.12 -3.85
C ALA A 164 2.74 -9.90 -4.90
N GLN A 165 3.44 -10.97 -4.49
CA GLN A 165 4.12 -11.84 -5.45
C GLN A 165 3.14 -12.60 -6.34
N GLY A 166 2.09 -13.21 -5.77
CA GLY A 166 1.10 -13.99 -6.51
C GLY A 166 0.35 -13.20 -7.58
N ARG A 167 0.23 -11.86 -7.42
CA ARG A 167 -0.35 -10.95 -8.40
C ARG A 167 0.66 -10.29 -9.34
N GLY A 168 1.95 -10.58 -9.19
CA GLY A 168 3.02 -10.04 -10.03
C GLY A 168 3.45 -8.62 -9.67
N PHE A 169 3.10 -8.11 -8.49
CA PHE A 169 3.54 -6.80 -8.00
C PHE A 169 4.94 -6.83 -7.39
N TRP A 170 5.42 -8.02 -7.03
CA TRP A 170 6.74 -8.23 -6.43
C TRP A 170 7.42 -9.46 -7.03
N ALA A 171 8.66 -9.28 -7.50
CA ALA A 171 9.52 -10.30 -8.07
C ALA A 171 10.46 -10.87 -6.99
N ALA A 172 9.89 -11.52 -5.97
CA ALA A 172 10.66 -12.18 -4.92
C ALA A 172 11.45 -13.40 -5.44
N GLU A 173 12.63 -13.64 -4.85
CA GLU A 173 13.38 -14.87 -5.08
C GLU A 173 12.65 -16.09 -4.47
N GLN A 174 12.82 -17.27 -5.10
CA GLN A 174 12.10 -18.47 -4.68
C GLN A 174 12.36 -18.85 -3.21
N HIS A 175 13.60 -18.71 -2.76
CA HIS A 175 13.97 -19.03 -1.38
C HIS A 175 13.30 -18.09 -0.36
N VAL A 176 13.08 -16.82 -0.73
CA VAL A 176 12.33 -15.86 0.10
C VAL A 176 10.86 -16.29 0.19
N LEU A 177 10.26 -16.67 -0.93
CA LEU A 177 8.86 -17.12 -0.96
C LEU A 177 8.63 -18.38 -0.14
N ASP A 178 9.54 -19.34 -0.22
CA ASP A 178 9.44 -20.56 0.57
C ASP A 178 9.51 -20.25 2.07
N ARG A 179 10.42 -19.35 2.46
CA ARG A 179 10.49 -18.86 3.84
C ARG A 179 9.22 -18.13 4.29
N LEU A 180 8.65 -17.27 3.45
CA LEU A 180 7.39 -16.59 3.77
C LEU A 180 6.22 -17.58 3.95
N ARG A 181 6.16 -18.65 3.14
CA ARG A 181 5.13 -19.70 3.27
C ARG A 181 5.28 -20.48 4.56
N GLU A 182 6.51 -20.84 4.94
CA GLU A 182 6.79 -21.50 6.23
C GLU A 182 6.33 -20.62 7.41
N ILE A 183 6.71 -19.34 7.38
CA ILE A 183 6.32 -18.38 8.42
C ILE A 183 4.80 -18.21 8.48
N PHE A 184 4.15 -18.10 7.31
CA PHE A 184 2.70 -17.98 7.23
C PHE A 184 2.00 -19.18 7.87
N ALA A 185 2.42 -20.41 7.51
CA ALA A 185 1.87 -21.63 8.09
C ALA A 185 2.07 -21.69 9.61
N GLY A 186 3.26 -21.36 10.10
CA GLY A 186 3.51 -21.34 11.55
C GLY A 186 2.68 -20.30 12.32
N LEU A 187 2.35 -19.17 11.68
CA LEU A 187 1.45 -18.17 12.26
C LEU A 187 -0.02 -18.65 12.29
N GLU A 188 -0.46 -19.39 11.28
CA GLU A 188 -1.79 -20.05 11.27
C GLU A 188 -1.88 -21.08 12.39
N ASP A 189 -0.90 -21.98 12.51
CA ASP A 189 -0.88 -23.01 13.57
C ASP A 189 -0.96 -22.39 14.97
N GLN A 190 -0.26 -21.28 15.20
CA GLN A 190 -0.30 -20.52 16.45
C GLN A 190 -1.70 -19.94 16.71
N LEU A 191 -2.38 -19.42 15.70
CA LEU A 191 -3.70 -18.80 15.82
C LEU A 191 -4.82 -19.82 15.98
N GLU A 192 -4.69 -20.97 15.33
CA GLU A 192 -5.65 -22.08 15.41
C GLU A 192 -5.45 -22.96 16.67
N GLY A 193 -4.33 -22.79 17.38
CA GLY A 193 -4.03 -23.50 18.63
C GLY A 193 -3.52 -24.92 18.42
N ILE A 194 -2.84 -25.17 17.30
CA ILE A 194 -2.31 -26.49 16.89
C ILE A 194 -0.82 -26.64 17.31
N ALA A 195 -0.17 -25.55 17.71
CA ALA A 195 1.26 -25.46 18.05
C ALA A 195 1.64 -26.04 19.43
#